data_AF-A0A963RUA3-F1
#
_entry.id   AF-A0A963RUA3-F1
#
_cell.length_a   1.000
_cell.length_b   1.000
_cell.length_c   1.000
_cell.angle_alpha   90.00
_cell.angle_beta   90.00
_cell.angle_gamma   90.00
#
_symmetry.space_group_name_H-M   'P 1'
#
loop_
_entity.id
_entity.type
_entity.pdbx_description
1 polymer ?
#
loop_
_entity_poly.entity_id
_entity_poly.type
_entity_poly.pdbx_seq_one_letter_code
_entity_poly.pdbx_strand_id
1 'polypeptide(L)'
;MLYKFKSQAAAEVIMLQPDAETLLKIIGKSPGPQGIVTVDQVPAAVAALHKAIEAQEAAANAPAADKSDDETDTSGGVSLRSRA
;
A
#
# COMPACT_ATOMS: atom_id res chain seq x y z
N MET A 1 11.61 7.27 5.54
CA MET A 1 12.73 6.31 5.38
C MET A 1 12.33 5.24 4.36
N LEU A 2 13.29 4.48 3.82
CA LEU A 2 13.02 3.32 2.96
C LEU A 2 13.33 2.04 3.74
N TYR A 3 12.52 1.01 3.54
CA TYR A 3 12.82 -0.34 4.01
C TYR A 3 13.39 -1.17 2.88
N LYS A 4 14.35 -2.03 3.22
CA LYS A 4 14.93 -3.02 2.31
C LYS A 4 14.75 -4.40 2.91
N PHE A 5 13.95 -5.23 2.24
CA PHE A 5 13.78 -6.63 2.58
C PHE A 5 14.83 -7.45 1.84
N LYS A 6 15.66 -8.17 2.60
CA LYS A 6 16.69 -9.06 2.05
C LYS A 6 16.28 -10.50 2.27
N SER A 7 16.35 -11.30 1.22
CA SER A 7 16.18 -12.75 1.26
C SER A 7 17.36 -13.41 0.56
N GLN A 8 17.83 -14.54 1.08
CA GLN A 8 18.86 -15.33 0.40
C GLN A 8 18.30 -16.06 -0.83
N ALA A 9 16.99 -16.36 -0.82
CA ALA A 9 16.32 -17.15 -1.85
C ALA A 9 15.61 -16.31 -2.93
N ALA A 10 15.47 -15.00 -2.72
CA ALA A 10 14.71 -14.12 -3.61
C ALA A 10 15.42 -12.77 -3.79
N ALA A 11 14.95 -11.97 -4.75
CA ALA A 11 15.48 -10.63 -5.00
C ALA A 11 15.26 -9.70 -3.79
N GLU A 12 16.16 -8.71 -3.63
CA GLU A 12 15.96 -7.63 -2.66
C GLU A 12 14.77 -6.78 -3.08
N VAL A 13 13.83 -6.53 -2.15
CA VAL A 13 12.69 -5.65 -2.38
C VAL A 13 12.86 -4.39 -1.54
N ILE A 14 12.74 -3.22 -2.19
CA ILE A 14 12.82 -1.92 -1.54
C ILE A 14 11.40 -1.34 -1.52
N MET A 15 10.93 -0.94 -0.35
CA MET A 15 9.58 -0.39 -0.16
C MET A 15 9.62 0.93 0.59
N LEU A 16 8.59 1.75 0.35
CA LEU A 16 8.33 2.93 1.15
C LEU A 16 7.98 2.54 2.58
N GLN A 17 8.34 3.38 3.53
CA GLN A 17 8.08 3.17 4.96
C GLN A 17 6.62 2.82 5.32
N PRO A 18 5.59 3.56 4.89
CA PRO A 18 4.21 3.25 5.27
C PRO A 18 3.75 1.86 4.79
N ASP A 19 4.17 1.46 3.58
CA ASP A 19 3.82 0.16 3.00
C ASP A 19 4.51 -0.97 3.76
N ALA A 20 5.81 -0.80 4.05
CA ALA A 20 6.60 -1.76 4.80
C ALA A 20 6.08 -1.97 6.23
N GLU A 21 5.70 -0.88 6.92
CA GLU A 21 5.12 -0.97 8.26
C GLU A 21 3.76 -1.68 8.25
N THR A 22 2.95 -1.46 7.21
CA THR A 22 1.67 -2.18 7.04
C THR A 22 1.91 -3.67 6.85
N LEU A 23 2.86 -4.04 5.99
CA LEU A 23 3.28 -5.43 5.79
C LEU A 23 3.77 -6.09 7.07
N LEU A 24 4.63 -5.40 7.84
CA LEU A 24 5.14 -5.90 9.12
C LEU A 24 4.02 -6.09 10.14
N LYS A 25 3.05 -5.17 10.22
CA LYS A 25 1.85 -5.30 11.07
C LYS A 25 1.01 -6.51 10.68
N ILE A 26 0.80 -6.76 9.39
CA ILE A 26 0.03 -7.93 8.90
C ILE A 26 0.71 -9.23 9.30
N ILE A 27 2.04 -9.29 9.21
CA ILE A 27 2.84 -10.46 9.62
C ILE A 27 2.89 -10.60 11.16
N GLY A 28 2.39 -9.62 11.92
CA GLY A 28 2.41 -9.60 13.38
C GLY A 28 3.78 -9.27 13.96
N LYS A 29 4.64 -8.58 13.21
CA LYS A 29 5.98 -8.14 13.65
C LYS A 29 6.00 -6.66 13.96
N SER A 30 6.74 -6.31 15.02
CA SER A 30 6.99 -4.93 15.37
C SER A 30 7.92 -4.27 14.34
N PRO A 31 7.57 -3.09 13.80
CA PRO A 31 8.47 -2.34 12.94
C PRO A 31 9.68 -1.87 13.75
N GLY A 32 10.86 -2.33 13.35
CA GLY A 32 12.13 -2.01 13.99
C GLY A 32 13.27 -1.93 12.97
N PRO A 33 14.43 -1.38 13.37
CA PRO A 33 15.57 -1.17 12.46
C PRO A 33 16.14 -2.48 11.89
N GLN A 34 15.96 -3.60 12.59
CA GLN A 34 16.27 -4.95 12.11
C GLN A 34 15.22 -5.93 12.62
N GLY A 35 14.60 -6.69 11.71
CA GLY A 35 13.70 -7.79 12.02
C GLY A 35 14.03 -8.98 11.13
N ILE A 36 14.58 -10.06 11.70
CA ILE A 36 14.81 -11.30 10.96
C ILE A 36 13.50 -12.10 10.95
N VAL A 37 13.07 -12.54 9.77
CA VAL A 37 12.03 -13.57 9.61
C VAL A 37 12.73 -14.91 9.50
N THR A 38 12.53 -15.77 10.50
CA THR A 38 13.11 -17.12 10.49
C THR A 38 12.34 -18.01 9.51
N VAL A 39 12.98 -19.05 9.01
CA VAL A 39 12.40 -19.96 8.00
C VAL A 39 11.07 -20.55 8.48
N ASP A 40 10.98 -20.91 9.77
CA ASP A 40 9.75 -21.46 10.37
C ASP A 40 8.60 -20.45 10.44
N GLN A 41 8.90 -19.15 10.43
CA GLN A 41 7.90 -18.08 10.45
C GLN A 41 7.43 -17.68 9.05
N VAL A 42 8.15 -18.05 8.00
CA VAL A 42 7.80 -17.71 6.61
C VAL A 42 6.43 -18.27 6.21
N PRO A 43 6.08 -19.55 6.46
CA PRO A 43 4.78 -20.09 6.05
C PRO A 43 3.61 -19.35 6.71
N ALA A 44 3.73 -19.04 8.00
CA ALA A 44 2.72 -18.29 8.74
C ALA A 44 2.59 -16.84 8.25
N ALA A 45 3.72 -16.20 7.95
CA ALA A 45 3.76 -14.84 7.39
C ALA A 45 3.10 -14.77 6.01
N VAL A 46 3.39 -15.73 5.12
CA VAL A 46 2.79 -15.81 3.78
C VAL A 46 1.27 -16.02 3.89
N ALA A 47 0.82 -16.93 4.75
CA ALA A 47 -0.61 -17.15 4.98
C ALA A 47 -1.33 -15.90 5.50
N ALA A 48 -0.71 -15.16 6.44
CA ALA A 48 -1.25 -13.91 6.95
C ALA A 48 -1.35 -12.83 5.86
N LEU A 49 -0.33 -12.73 5.00
CA LEU A 49 -0.33 -11.79 3.87
C LEU A 49 -1.39 -12.13 2.83
N HIS A 50 -1.53 -13.39 2.44
CA HIS A 50 -2.58 -13.82 1.51
C HIS A 50 -3.97 -13.49 2.06
N LYS A 51 -4.22 -13.78 3.35
CA LYS A 51 -5.49 -13.44 4.00
C LYS A 51 -5.75 -11.93 4.05
N ALA A 52 -4.71 -11.12 4.25
CA ALA A 52 -4.85 -9.67 4.23
C ALA A 52 -5.12 -9.14 2.82
N ILE A 53 -4.51 -9.71 1.79
CA ILE A 53 -4.81 -9.40 0.38
C ILE A 53 -6.26 -9.74 0.07
N GLU A 54 -6.73 -10.95 0.40
CA GLU A 54 -8.13 -11.37 0.19
C GLU A 54 -9.11 -10.43 0.91
N ALA A 55 -8.81 -10.04 2.15
CA ALA A 55 -9.64 -9.10 2.91
C ALA A 55 -9.64 -7.70 2.28
N GLN A 56 -8.51 -7.24 1.76
CA GLN A 56 -8.38 -5.94 1.10
C GLN A 56 -9.04 -5.94 -0.29
N GLU A 57 -8.93 -7.02 -1.06
CA GLU A 57 -9.65 -7.19 -2.32
C GLU A 57 -11.16 -7.26 -2.10
N ALA A 58 -11.61 -7.97 -1.07
CA ALA A 58 -13.02 -7.99 -0.69
C ALA A 58 -13.54 -6.60 -0.26
N ALA A 59 -12.70 -5.79 0.39
CA ALA A 59 -13.02 -4.41 0.75
C ALA A 59 -12.96 -3.44 -0.44
N ALA A 60 -12.03 -3.65 -1.38
CA ALA A 60 -11.89 -2.83 -2.58
C ALA A 60 -12.97 -3.12 -3.64
N ASN A 61 -13.57 -4.31 -3.60
CA ASN A 61 -14.71 -4.67 -4.44
C ASN A 61 -16.08 -4.26 -3.84
N ALA A 62 -16.09 -3.59 -2.68
CA ALA A 62 -17.25 -2.83 -2.26
C ALA A 62 -17.33 -1.56 -3.13
N PRO A 63 -18.48 -1.22 -3.73
CA PRO A 63 -18.58 -0.03 -4.56
C PRO A 63 -18.17 1.17 -3.70
N ALA A 64 -17.15 1.90 -4.17
CA ALA A 64 -16.81 3.19 -3.63
C ALA A 64 -18.09 4.03 -3.65
N ALA A 65 -18.66 4.23 -2.45
CA ALA A 65 -19.64 5.27 -2.22
C ALA A 65 -18.88 6.59 -2.32
N ASP A 66 -18.81 7.07 -3.56
CA ASP A 66 -18.69 8.45 -3.98
C ASP A 66 -19.13 9.44 -2.89
N LYS A 67 -18.21 10.31 -2.45
CA LYS A 67 -18.44 11.76 -2.39
C LYS A 67 -17.13 12.53 -2.56
N SER A 68 -16.94 12.96 -3.81
CA SER A 68 -16.61 14.33 -4.20
C SER A 68 -15.35 14.97 -3.61
N ASP A 69 -14.30 14.87 -4.42
CA ASP A 69 -13.36 15.95 -4.72
C ASP A 69 -14.16 17.24 -5.02
N ASP A 70 -14.31 18.13 -4.04
CA ASP A 70 -14.79 19.51 -4.23
C ASP A 70 -13.58 20.43 -4.31
N GLU A 71 -12.86 20.35 -5.42
CA GLU A 71 -11.93 21.39 -5.86
C GLU A 71 -12.51 22.03 -7.13
N THR A 72 -13.66 22.71 -7.00
CA THR A 72 -14.05 23.73 -7.97
C THR A 72 -13.41 25.05 -7.61
N ASP A 73 -12.18 25.22 -8.09
CA ASP A 73 -11.55 26.51 -8.32
C ASP A 73 -12.44 27.32 -9.29
N THR A 74 -13.37 28.09 -8.72
CA THR A 74 -14.11 29.11 -9.45
C THR A 74 -13.22 30.32 -9.69
N SER A 75 -12.41 30.31 -10.75
CA SER A 75 -12.17 31.54 -11.53
C SER A 75 -11.46 31.30 -12.86
N GLY A 76 -12.18 31.58 -13.95
CA GLY A 76 -11.58 32.41 -15.00
C GLY A 76 -11.10 31.73 -16.28
N GLY A 77 -12.01 31.67 -17.27
CA GLY A 77 -11.66 31.79 -18.69
C GLY A 77 -11.42 30.46 -19.38
N VAL A 78 -12.09 30.15 -20.48
CA VAL A 78 -11.98 30.95 -21.69
C VAL A 78 -13.30 31.03 -22.45
N SER A 79 -13.71 32.25 -22.79
CA SER A 79 -14.93 32.56 -23.55
C SER A 79 -14.74 32.34 -25.06
N LEU A 80 -15.85 32.24 -25.80
CA LEU A 80 -15.93 31.95 -27.23
C LEU A 80 -15.10 32.88 -28.17
N ARG A 81 -14.56 34.00 -27.66
CA ARG A 81 -13.60 34.84 -28.41
C ARG A 81 -12.21 34.20 -28.57
N SER A 82 -11.87 33.18 -27.79
CA SER A 82 -10.61 32.44 -27.96
C SER A 82 -10.67 31.31 -28.99
N ARG A 83 -11.86 31.07 -29.57
CA ARG A 83 -12.11 30.01 -30.55
C ARG A 83 -12.46 30.59 -31.94
N ALA A 84 -12.06 31.83 -32.23
CA ALA A 84 -12.15 32.44 -33.56
C ALA A 84 -10.76 32.58 -34.17
#